data_AF-A0A5J5LAL3-F1
#
_entry.id   AF-A0A5J5LAL3-F1
#
_cell.length_a   1.000
_cell.length_b   1.000
_cell.length_c   1.000
_cell.angle_alpha   90.00
_cell.angle_beta   90.00
_cell.angle_gamma   90.00
#
_symmetry.space_group_name_H-M   'P 1'
#
loop_
_entity.id
_entity.type
_entity.pdbx_description
1 polymer ?
#
loop_
_entity_poly.entity_id
_entity_poly.type
_entity_poly.pdbx_seq_one_letter_code
_entity_poly.pdbx_strand_id
1 'polypeptide(L)'
;MHCGRDFDSPVDAGTGSTVLDAGGSQTTSDLEAALNAGDLDGIQNALAQSENGPTIVGVVLAGIALVTLPLVSPPGALLFLLIVAGVGGIAATQSTSEAAVRTGGKALALAPFLLVFIDVFLGYLFGGAVAISATILIGPAIYAGLVMYGVRLYRRR
;
A
#
# COMPACT_ATOMS: atom_id res chain seq x y z
N MET A 1 51.63 -20.45 -4.57
CA MET A 1 50.52 -21.41 -4.77
C MET A 1 49.50 -21.15 -3.66
N HIS A 2 48.27 -20.85 -4.05
CA HIS A 2 47.15 -20.38 -3.22
C HIS A 2 46.35 -21.59 -2.72
N CYS A 3 45.94 -21.64 -1.44
CA CYS A 3 44.87 -22.47 -0.84
C CYS A 3 44.95 -22.27 0.70
N GLY A 4 43.98 -21.87 1.50
CA GLY A 4 42.57 -21.43 1.41
C GLY A 4 42.18 -21.11 2.87
N ARG A 5 41.87 -19.86 3.23
CA ARG A 5 40.52 -19.32 3.43
C ARG A 5 39.49 -20.24 4.10
N ASP A 6 39.07 -19.76 5.28
CA ASP A 6 37.70 -19.65 5.81
C ASP A 6 37.06 -20.90 6.44
N PHE A 7 37.07 -20.93 7.78
CA PHE A 7 36.05 -21.60 8.58
C PHE A 7 35.38 -20.57 9.49
N ASP A 8 34.52 -19.73 8.90
CA ASP A 8 33.60 -18.85 9.63
C ASP A 8 32.16 -19.33 9.40
N SER A 9 31.72 -20.32 10.17
CA SER A 9 30.38 -20.42 10.77
C SER A 9 30.08 -21.84 11.26
N PRO A 10 29.50 -22.01 12.46
CA PRO A 10 29.00 -23.30 12.90
C PRO A 10 27.73 -23.64 12.12
N VAL A 11 27.82 -24.65 11.25
CA VAL A 11 26.67 -25.30 10.61
C VAL A 11 26.03 -26.24 11.62
N ASP A 12 24.74 -26.05 11.91
CA ASP A 12 23.98 -26.94 12.79
C ASP A 12 23.69 -28.25 12.05
N ALA A 13 24.15 -29.36 12.61
CA ALA A 13 24.26 -30.67 11.94
C ALA A 13 22.93 -31.46 11.89
N GLY A 14 21.79 -30.77 11.98
CA GLY A 14 20.45 -31.38 11.98
C GLY A 14 19.64 -31.16 10.69
N THR A 15 19.85 -30.05 9.98
CA THR A 15 18.94 -29.62 8.90
C THR A 15 19.63 -29.07 7.65
N GLY A 16 20.97 -28.95 7.63
CA GLY A 16 21.70 -28.43 6.47
C GLY A 16 21.42 -26.96 6.13
N SER A 17 20.65 -26.26 6.95
CA SER A 17 20.39 -24.83 6.85
C SER A 17 21.44 -24.06 7.66
N THR A 18 22.09 -23.08 7.05
CA THR A 18 22.86 -22.08 7.81
C THR A 18 21.88 -21.32 8.72
N VAL A 19 22.34 -20.87 9.89
CA VAL A 19 21.51 -20.07 10.82
C VAL A 19 21.03 -18.74 10.19
N LEU A 20 21.58 -18.37 9.02
CA LEU A 20 21.08 -17.26 8.19
C LEU A 20 19.82 -17.60 7.37
N ASP A 21 19.49 -18.88 7.20
CA ASP A 21 18.32 -19.36 6.45
C ASP A 21 17.07 -19.49 7.34
N ALA A 22 17.18 -19.14 8.63
CA ALA A 22 16.04 -18.86 9.50
C ALA A 22 15.47 -17.45 9.25
N GLY A 23 15.46 -17.00 7.99
CA GLY A 23 14.35 -16.34 7.26
C GLY A 23 13.58 -15.16 7.86
N GLY A 24 13.88 -14.65 9.05
CA GLY A 24 13.44 -13.35 9.52
C GLY A 24 14.43 -12.33 8.99
N SER A 25 14.25 -11.87 7.75
CA SER A 25 15.21 -11.00 7.06
C SER A 25 15.56 -9.81 7.96
N GLN A 26 16.85 -9.49 8.10
CA GLN A 26 17.30 -8.31 8.87
C GLN A 26 16.47 -7.05 8.53
N THR A 27 16.02 -6.93 7.28
CA THR A 27 15.15 -5.85 6.79
C THR A 27 13.76 -5.78 7.45
N THR A 28 13.18 -6.90 7.91
CA THR A 28 11.92 -6.91 8.69
C THR A 28 12.14 -6.47 10.13
N SER A 29 13.24 -6.90 10.74
CA SER A 29 13.65 -6.43 12.08
C SER A 29 13.98 -4.93 12.09
N ASP A 30 14.66 -4.44 11.05
CA ASP A 30 14.99 -3.01 10.89
C ASP A 30 13.72 -2.17 10.66
N LEU A 31 12.75 -2.72 9.92
CA LEU A 31 11.45 -2.09 9.71
C LEU A 31 10.65 -2.00 11.02
N GLU A 32 10.58 -3.08 11.80
CA GLU A 32 9.91 -3.08 13.11
C GLU A 32 10.58 -2.12 14.10
N ALA A 33 11.92 -2.08 14.12
CA ALA A 33 12.67 -1.15 14.96
C ALA A 33 12.40 0.32 14.57
N ALA A 34 12.39 0.64 13.28
CA ALA A 34 12.09 1.97 12.78
C ALA A 34 10.62 2.38 13.01
N LEU A 35 9.67 1.43 12.86
CA LEU A 35 8.26 1.61 13.22
C LEU A 35 8.08 1.92 14.72
N ASN A 36 8.75 1.16 15.59
CA ASN A 36 8.68 1.35 17.04
C ASN A 36 9.34 2.67 17.48
N ALA A 37 10.41 3.09 16.80
CA ALA A 37 11.08 4.37 17.03
C ALA A 37 10.32 5.57 16.42
N GLY A 38 9.33 5.34 15.56
CA GLY A 38 8.68 6.39 14.77
C GLY A 38 9.62 7.05 13.76
N ASP A 39 10.72 6.38 13.40
CA ASP A 39 11.73 6.89 12.47
C ASP A 39 11.28 6.70 11.03
N LEU A 40 10.67 7.74 10.47
CA LEU A 40 10.14 7.74 9.10
C LEU A 40 11.24 7.58 8.05
N ASP A 41 12.47 8.00 8.33
CA ASP A 41 13.58 7.89 7.38
C ASP A 41 14.15 6.47 7.42
N GLY A 42 14.23 5.86 8.62
CA GLY A 42 14.54 4.45 8.81
C GLY A 42 13.53 3.50 8.14
N ILE A 43 12.23 3.78 8.27
CA ILE A 43 11.15 3.01 7.61
C ILE A 43 11.32 3.07 6.09
N GLN A 44 11.59 4.25 5.53
CA GLN A 44 11.77 4.41 4.08
C GLN A 44 12.98 3.64 3.57
N ASN A 45 14.12 3.74 4.27
CA ASN A 45 15.33 3.03 3.89
C ASN A 45 15.15 1.51 3.96
N ALA A 46 14.50 1.01 5.02
CA ALA A 46 14.15 -0.40 5.17
C ALA A 46 13.19 -0.88 4.08
N LEU A 47 12.18 -0.07 3.70
CA LEU A 47 11.25 -0.39 2.61
C LEU A 47 11.91 -0.35 1.22
N ALA A 48 12.92 0.50 1.02
CA ALA A 48 13.65 0.59 -0.23
C ALA A 48 14.60 -0.60 -0.44
N GLN A 49 15.15 -1.15 0.64
CA GLN A 49 16.03 -2.33 0.60
C GLN A 49 15.27 -3.66 0.71
N SER A 50 14.00 -3.63 1.14
CA SER A 50 13.18 -4.83 1.25
C SER A 50 12.60 -5.25 -0.11
N GLU A 51 12.83 -6.51 -0.51
CA GLU A 51 12.18 -7.12 -1.68
C GLU A 51 10.65 -7.10 -1.58
N ASN A 52 10.11 -7.10 -0.36
CA ASN A 52 8.67 -7.05 -0.09
C ASN A 52 8.14 -5.61 0.11
N GLY A 53 8.97 -4.58 -0.08
CA GLY A 53 8.60 -3.17 0.08
C GLY A 53 7.30 -2.76 -0.63
N PRO A 54 7.11 -3.08 -1.94
CA PRO A 54 5.88 -2.77 -2.66
C PRO A 54 4.63 -3.43 -2.05
N THR A 55 4.75 -4.68 -1.62
CA THR A 55 3.66 -5.44 -0.99
C THR A 55 3.24 -4.81 0.34
N ILE A 56 4.22 -4.41 1.17
CA ILE A 56 3.96 -3.72 2.44
C ILE A 56 3.23 -2.39 2.20
N VAL A 57 3.69 -1.60 1.21
CA VAL A 57 3.02 -0.35 0.81
C VAL A 57 1.58 -0.63 0.36
N GLY A 58 1.35 -1.69 -0.41
CA GLY A 58 0.02 -2.10 -0.83
C GLY A 58 -0.91 -2.44 0.33
N VAL A 59 -0.42 -3.19 1.32
CA VAL A 59 -1.19 -3.51 2.54
C VAL A 59 -1.53 -2.24 3.32
N VAL A 60 -0.58 -1.32 3.49
CA VAL A 60 -0.80 -0.05 4.19
C VAL A 60 -1.82 0.81 3.45
N LEU A 61 -1.70 0.95 2.13
CA LEU A 61 -2.66 1.69 1.31
C LEU A 61 -4.06 1.07 1.33
N ALA A 62 -4.16 -0.26 1.32
CA ALA A 62 -5.42 -0.95 1.50
C ALA A 62 -6.02 -0.67 2.89
N GLY A 63 -5.21 -0.69 3.95
CA GLY A 63 -5.64 -0.33 5.30
C GLY A 63 -6.18 1.11 5.38
N ILE A 64 -5.45 2.07 4.79
CA ILE A 64 -5.90 3.46 4.69
C ILE A 64 -7.21 3.55 3.91
N ALA A 65 -7.32 2.86 2.77
CA ALA A 65 -8.54 2.82 1.97
C ALA A 65 -9.73 2.27 2.77
N LEU A 66 -9.52 1.21 3.54
CA LEU A 66 -10.54 0.54 4.33
C LEU A 66 -11.13 1.47 5.40
N VAL A 67 -10.28 2.27 6.05
CA VAL A 67 -10.71 3.21 7.09
C VAL A 67 -11.29 4.48 6.49
N THR A 68 -10.72 4.99 5.40
CA THR A 68 -11.02 6.35 4.91
C THR A 68 -12.10 6.40 3.84
N LEU A 69 -12.21 5.39 2.95
CA LEU A 69 -13.23 5.38 1.89
C LEU A 69 -14.66 5.44 2.44
N PRO A 70 -15.05 4.75 3.52
CA PRO A 70 -16.41 4.82 4.06
C PRO A 70 -16.86 6.23 4.47
N LEU A 71 -15.95 7.15 4.76
CA LEU A 71 -16.30 8.54 5.09
C LEU A 71 -16.72 9.36 3.87
N VAL A 72 -16.33 8.93 2.68
CA VAL A 72 -16.44 9.72 1.43
C VAL A 72 -17.23 8.99 0.35
N SER A 73 -17.70 7.78 0.63
CA SER A 73 -18.44 6.92 -0.29
C SER A 73 -19.93 6.84 0.06
N PRO A 74 -20.79 6.59 -0.94
CA PRO A 74 -22.20 6.34 -0.71
C PRO A 74 -22.42 5.10 0.19
N PRO A 75 -23.41 5.13 1.10
CA PRO A 75 -23.73 3.99 1.95
C PRO A 75 -24.20 2.78 1.12
N GLY A 76 -23.68 1.58 1.43
CA GLY A 76 -24.16 0.32 0.85
C GLY A 76 -23.32 -0.26 -0.30
N ALA A 77 -22.19 0.34 -0.64
CA ALA A 77 -21.33 -0.16 -1.71
C ALA A 77 -20.59 -1.45 -1.29
N LEU A 78 -21.20 -2.64 -1.40
CA LEU A 78 -20.51 -3.95 -1.24
C LEU A 78 -19.20 -4.04 -2.06
N LEU A 79 -19.13 -3.28 -3.15
CA LEU A 79 -17.97 -3.17 -4.03
C LEU A 79 -16.80 -2.38 -3.43
N PHE A 80 -16.97 -1.74 -2.27
CA PHE A 80 -15.90 -0.98 -1.62
C PHE A 80 -14.70 -1.88 -1.27
N LEU A 81 -14.95 -3.11 -0.80
CA LEU A 81 -13.88 -4.06 -0.47
C LEU A 81 -13.06 -4.44 -1.71
N LEU A 82 -13.73 -4.56 -2.86
CA LEU A 82 -13.06 -4.85 -4.13
C LEU A 82 -12.18 -3.66 -4.55
N ILE A 83 -12.63 -2.43 -4.33
CA ILE A 83 -11.84 -1.23 -4.61
C ILE A 83 -10.65 -1.11 -3.65
N VAL A 84 -10.85 -1.37 -2.35
CA VAL A 84 -9.76 -1.42 -1.36
C VAL A 84 -8.71 -2.45 -1.77
N ALA A 85 -9.13 -3.67 -2.10
CA ALA A 85 -8.25 -4.73 -2.58
C ALA A 85 -7.56 -4.34 -3.90
N GLY A 86 -8.28 -3.66 -4.80
CA GLY A 86 -7.73 -3.15 -6.06
C GLY A 86 -6.64 -2.11 -5.85
N VAL A 87 -6.84 -1.15 -4.95
CA VAL A 87 -5.82 -0.14 -4.60
C VAL A 87 -4.57 -0.81 -4.03
N GLY A 88 -4.74 -1.72 -3.07
CA GLY A 88 -3.64 -2.47 -2.47
C GLY A 88 -2.90 -3.34 -3.50
N GLY A 89 -3.65 -4.03 -4.36
CA GLY A 89 -3.11 -4.87 -5.43
C GLY A 89 -2.30 -4.07 -6.45
N ILE A 90 -2.84 -2.94 -6.93
CA ILE A 90 -2.15 -2.05 -7.89
C ILE A 90 -0.81 -1.56 -7.33
N ALA A 91 -0.76 -1.28 -6.03
CA ALA A 91 0.47 -0.87 -5.35
C ALA A 91 1.44 -2.05 -5.18
N ALA A 92 0.94 -3.22 -4.77
CA ALA A 92 1.75 -4.42 -4.52
C ALA A 92 2.40 -4.98 -5.79
N THR A 93 1.80 -4.79 -6.97
CA THR A 93 2.39 -5.24 -8.25
C THR A 93 3.51 -4.34 -8.79
N GLN A 94 3.85 -3.25 -8.11
CA GLN A 94 4.90 -2.34 -8.57
C GLN A 94 6.30 -2.90 -8.28
N SER A 95 7.27 -2.52 -9.11
CA SER A 95 8.66 -2.99 -8.99
C SER A 95 9.45 -2.32 -7.87
N THR A 96 8.98 -1.18 -7.34
CA THR A 96 9.64 -0.45 -6.25
C THR A 96 8.62 0.13 -5.27
N SER A 97 9.02 0.33 -4.02
CA SER A 97 8.18 0.93 -2.97
C SER A 97 7.76 2.37 -3.32
N GLU A 98 8.65 3.17 -3.94
CA GLU A 98 8.29 4.51 -4.41
C GLU A 98 7.24 4.48 -5.54
N ALA A 99 7.37 3.54 -6.49
CA ALA A 99 6.37 3.35 -7.53
C ALA A 99 5.04 2.86 -6.95
N ALA A 100 5.08 1.99 -5.92
CA ALA A 100 3.92 1.54 -5.17
C ALA A 100 3.18 2.71 -4.51
N VAL A 101 3.89 3.61 -3.81
CA VAL A 101 3.27 4.80 -3.20
C VAL A 101 2.69 5.74 -4.26
N ARG A 102 3.41 5.97 -5.36
CA ARG A 102 2.96 6.87 -6.42
C ARG A 102 1.74 6.35 -7.17
N THR A 103 1.76 5.09 -7.59
CA THR A 103 0.70 4.48 -8.41
C THR A 103 -0.47 4.07 -7.53
N GLY A 104 -0.19 3.45 -6.37
CA GLY A 104 -1.19 3.11 -5.36
C GLY A 104 -1.87 4.35 -4.76
N GLY A 105 -1.12 5.41 -4.47
CA GLY A 105 -1.69 6.67 -3.98
C GLY A 105 -2.60 7.35 -5.02
N LYS A 106 -2.29 7.25 -6.31
CA LYS A 106 -3.21 7.70 -7.38
C LYS A 106 -4.46 6.84 -7.45
N ALA A 107 -4.31 5.52 -7.34
CA ALA A 107 -5.45 4.61 -7.32
C ALA A 107 -6.37 4.92 -6.12
N LEU A 108 -5.79 5.17 -4.95
CA LEU A 108 -6.50 5.60 -3.75
C LEU A 108 -7.23 6.93 -3.98
N ALA A 109 -6.58 7.92 -4.59
CA ALA A 109 -7.20 9.21 -4.89
C ALA A 109 -8.40 9.09 -5.86
N LEU A 110 -8.38 8.13 -6.78
CA LEU A 110 -9.45 7.88 -7.74
C LEU A 110 -10.57 6.98 -7.20
N ALA A 111 -10.30 6.17 -6.17
CA ALA A 111 -11.24 5.24 -5.57
C ALA A 111 -12.62 5.86 -5.20
N PRO A 112 -12.72 7.04 -4.54
CA PRO A 112 -14.03 7.60 -4.21
C PRO A 112 -14.80 8.05 -5.47
N PHE A 113 -14.13 8.52 -6.51
CA PHE A 113 -14.78 8.85 -7.78
C PHE A 113 -15.33 7.61 -8.47
N LEU A 114 -14.58 6.52 -8.44
CA LEU A 114 -15.02 5.23 -8.98
C LEU A 114 -16.26 4.73 -8.22
N LEU A 115 -16.29 4.85 -6.89
CA LEU A 115 -17.45 4.49 -6.07
C LEU A 115 -18.70 5.30 -6.43
N VAL A 116 -18.56 6.62 -6.54
CA VAL A 116 -19.68 7.49 -6.97
C VAL A 116 -20.16 7.13 -8.37
N PHE A 117 -19.23 6.88 -9.30
CA PHE A 117 -19.59 6.48 -10.66
C PHE A 117 -20.37 5.16 -10.68
N ILE A 118 -19.90 4.15 -9.92
CA ILE A 118 -20.57 2.86 -9.79
C ILE A 118 -21.96 3.04 -9.19
N ASP A 119 -22.10 3.81 -8.12
CA ASP A 119 -23.38 4.07 -7.47
C ASP A 119 -24.41 4.72 -8.44
N VAL A 120 -23.99 5.76 -9.17
CA VAL A 120 -24.83 6.41 -10.19
C VAL A 120 -25.18 5.43 -11.32
N PHE A 121 -24.22 4.63 -11.77
CA PHE A 121 -24.43 3.66 -12.84
C PHE A 121 -25.42 2.57 -12.45
N LEU A 122 -25.31 2.02 -11.23
CA LEU A 122 -26.27 1.05 -10.71
C LEU A 122 -27.65 1.69 -10.50
N GLY A 123 -27.70 2.90 -9.95
CA GLY A 123 -28.95 3.65 -9.78
C GLY A 123 -29.67 3.87 -11.12
N TYR A 124 -28.93 4.20 -12.18
CA TYR A 124 -29.46 4.28 -13.53
C TYR A 124 -29.93 2.92 -14.06
N LEU A 125 -29.10 1.89 -13.94
CA LEU A 125 -29.36 0.56 -14.51
C LEU A 125 -30.58 -0.12 -13.88
N PHE A 126 -30.75 -0.01 -12.56
CA PHE A 126 -31.83 -0.69 -11.82
C PHE A 126 -33.03 0.20 -11.52
N GLY A 127 -32.83 1.52 -11.38
CA GLY A 127 -33.87 2.48 -11.01
C GLY A 127 -34.33 3.39 -12.14
N GLY A 128 -33.63 3.43 -13.29
CA GLY A 128 -33.94 4.30 -14.42
C GLY A 128 -33.77 5.80 -14.15
N ALA A 129 -33.29 6.17 -12.96
CA ALA A 129 -33.17 7.54 -12.50
C ALA A 129 -31.71 7.92 -12.35
N VAL A 130 -31.35 9.09 -12.87
CA VAL A 130 -30.02 9.68 -12.77
C VAL A 130 -30.12 10.83 -11.78
N ALA A 131 -29.92 10.54 -10.49
CA ALA A 131 -29.87 11.55 -9.44
C ALA A 131 -28.42 11.96 -9.19
N ILE A 132 -27.89 12.88 -10.03
CA ILE A 132 -26.52 13.39 -9.88
C ILE A 132 -26.60 14.85 -9.47
N SER A 133 -25.95 15.20 -8.36
CA SER A 133 -25.65 16.57 -7.99
C SER A 133 -24.15 16.79 -8.02
N ALA A 134 -23.71 17.95 -8.53
CA ALA A 134 -22.30 18.34 -8.51
C ALA A 134 -21.72 18.35 -7.07
N THR A 135 -22.56 18.53 -6.06
CA THR A 135 -22.16 18.50 -4.65
C THR A 135 -21.65 17.13 -4.19
N ILE A 136 -22.07 16.03 -4.83
CA ILE A 136 -21.62 14.67 -4.50
C ILE A 136 -20.13 14.49 -4.78
N LEU A 137 -19.55 15.28 -5.69
CA LEU A 137 -18.13 15.20 -6.05
C LEU A 137 -17.21 16.01 -5.12
N ILE A 138 -17.74 16.84 -4.23
CA ILE A 138 -16.93 17.69 -3.34
C ILE A 138 -16.12 16.83 -2.37
N GLY A 139 -16.75 15.85 -1.73
CA GLY A 139 -16.07 14.91 -0.83
C GLY A 139 -14.92 14.16 -1.52
N PRO A 140 -15.19 13.43 -2.63
CA PRO A 140 -14.15 12.78 -3.43
C PRO A 140 -13.02 13.70 -3.87
N ALA A 141 -13.33 14.95 -4.27
CA ALA A 141 -12.33 15.92 -4.70
C ALA A 141 -11.42 16.37 -3.55
N ILE A 142 -11.97 16.66 -2.37
CA ILE A 142 -11.19 17.01 -1.18
C ILE A 142 -10.29 15.83 -0.79
N TYR A 143 -10.85 14.62 -0.76
CA TYR A 143 -10.11 13.40 -0.46
C TYR A 143 -8.93 13.18 -1.42
N ALA A 144 -9.17 13.27 -2.72
CA ALA A 144 -8.12 13.15 -3.72
C ALA A 144 -7.04 14.23 -3.57
N GLY A 145 -7.43 15.46 -3.23
CA GLY A 145 -6.50 16.54 -2.91
C GLY A 145 -5.59 16.19 -1.74
N LEU A 146 -6.14 15.66 -0.64
CA LEU A 146 -5.38 15.26 0.54
C LEU A 146 -4.44 14.08 0.26
N VAL A 147 -4.93 13.04 -0.43
CA VAL A 147 -4.10 11.88 -0.79
C VAL A 147 -2.96 12.30 -1.70
N MET A 148 -3.22 13.08 -2.75
CA MET A 148 -2.19 13.56 -3.67
C MET A 148 -1.21 14.52 -3.00
N TYR A 149 -1.67 15.32 -2.04
CA TYR A 149 -0.79 16.14 -1.20
C TYR A 149 0.14 15.26 -0.37
N GLY A 150 -0.37 14.21 0.28
CA GLY A 150 0.42 13.23 1.03
C GLY A 150 1.47 12.52 0.17
N VAL A 151 1.08 12.04 -1.02
CA VAL A 151 2.01 11.44 -1.99
C VAL A 151 3.09 12.43 -2.44
N ARG A 152 2.73 13.71 -2.62
CA ARG A 152 3.68 14.76 -2.99
C ARG A 152 4.64 15.11 -1.85
N LEU A 153 4.17 15.07 -0.60
CA LEU A 153 4.99 15.30 0.58
C LEU A 153 6.00 14.16 0.76
N TYR A 154 5.56 12.91 0.60
CA TYR A 154 6.42 11.72 0.63
C TYR A 154 7.58 11.86 -0.36
N ARG A 155 7.32 12.32 -1.58
CA ARG A 155 8.36 12.48 -2.61
C ARG A 155 9.36 13.62 -2.36
N ARG A 156 9.08 14.53 -1.42
CA ARG A 156 9.94 15.69 -1.14
C ARG A 156 10.95 15.42 -0.01
N ARG A 157 10.76 14.33 0.72
CA ARG A 157 11.70 13.83 1.72
C ARG A 157 12.54 12.74 1.07
#